data_AF-I4YSA4-F1
#
_entry.id   AF-I4YSA4-F1
#
_cell.length_a   1.000
_cell.length_b   1.000
_cell.length_c   1.000
_cell.angle_alpha   90.00
_cell.angle_beta   90.00
_cell.angle_gamma   90.00
#
_symmetry.space_group_name_H-M   'P 1'
#
loop_
_entity.id
_entity.type
_entity.pdbx_description
1 polymer ?
#
loop_
_entity_poly.entity_id
_entity_poly.type
_entity_poly.pdbx_seq_one_letter_code
_entity_poly.pdbx_strand_id
1 'polypeptide(L)'
;MSAVSLNRVPNNVAQHLSALTAKVDEIAERAGVPSVQRSDLEITLAALPWPDRRRLGLILENARVSAMSESVRDAVEVMLRLAADVWARTPPPGDNDQGNAQD
;
A
#
# COMPACT_ATOMS: atom_id res chain seq x y z
N MET A 1 15.03 -6.64 45.32
CA MET A 1 13.65 -7.03 44.93
C MET A 1 13.44 -6.61 43.49
N SER A 2 13.34 -7.60 42.61
CA SER A 2 13.20 -7.44 41.17
C SER A 2 11.79 -6.99 40.80
N ALA A 3 11.69 -6.04 39.88
CA ALA A 3 10.56 -5.94 38.97
C ALA A 3 11.15 -5.58 37.60
N VAL A 4 11.55 -6.60 36.86
CA VAL A 4 11.82 -6.46 35.43
C VAL A 4 10.47 -6.13 34.80
N SER A 5 10.31 -4.88 34.35
CA SER A 5 9.19 -4.45 33.52
C SER A 5 9.25 -5.19 32.18
N LEU A 6 8.74 -6.42 32.18
CA LEU A 6 8.36 -7.18 30.98
C LEU A 6 7.09 -6.56 30.42
N ASN A 7 7.16 -5.30 29.99
CA ASN A 7 6.04 -4.62 29.33
C ASN A 7 6.42 -4.28 27.89
N ARG A 8 6.33 -5.33 27.07
CA ARG A 8 5.82 -5.33 25.70
C ARG A 8 6.50 -4.30 24.78
N VAL A 9 7.59 -4.70 24.10
CA VAL A 9 7.90 -4.07 22.80
C VAL A 9 6.71 -4.42 21.90
N PRO A 10 5.82 -3.48 21.56
CA PRO A 10 4.74 -3.79 20.65
C PRO A 10 5.40 -4.04 19.30
N ASN A 11 5.06 -5.14 18.62
CA ASN A 11 5.55 -5.50 17.29
C ASN A 11 5.80 -4.26 16.40
N ASN A 12 7.05 -3.82 16.29
CA ASN A 12 7.43 -2.59 15.57
C ASN A 12 6.90 -2.61 14.12
N VAL A 13 6.87 -3.81 13.52
CA VAL A 13 6.32 -4.06 12.19
C VAL A 13 4.84 -3.66 12.08
N ALA A 14 4.00 -4.01 13.07
CA ALA A 14 2.57 -3.70 13.03
C ALA A 14 2.29 -2.19 13.11
N GLN A 15 3.10 -1.45 13.87
CA GLN A 15 3.02 0.01 13.92
C GLN A 15 3.40 0.64 12.58
N HIS A 16 4.48 0.16 11.95
CA HIS A 16 4.87 0.63 10.62
C HIS A 16 3.83 0.28 9.56
N LEU A 17 3.23 -0.91 9.62
CA LEU A 17 2.12 -1.29 8.74
C LEU A 17 0.92 -0.35 8.92
N SER A 18 0.53 -0.04 10.16
CA SER A 18 -0.54 0.93 10.41
C SER A 18 -0.23 2.31 9.82
N ALA A 19 1.02 2.78 9.94
CA ALA A 19 1.44 4.05 9.36
C ALA A 19 1.45 4.01 7.83
N LEU A 20 1.86 2.90 7.22
CA LEU A 20 1.82 2.69 5.78
C LEU A 20 0.37 2.64 5.28
N THR A 21 -0.54 1.97 5.99
CA THR A 21 -1.98 1.95 5.67
C THR A 21 -2.57 3.36 5.68
N ALA A 22 -2.28 4.16 6.71
CA ALA A 22 -2.70 5.55 6.76
C ALA A 22 -2.13 6.35 5.58
N LYS A 23 -0.88 6.08 5.20
CA LYS A 23 -0.27 6.76 4.04
C LYS A 23 -0.93 6.40 2.71
N VAL A 24 -1.33 5.14 2.54
CA VAL A 24 -2.08 4.69 1.36
C VAL A 24 -3.44 5.38 1.31
N ASP A 25 -4.14 5.49 2.44
CA ASP A 25 -5.42 6.20 2.53
C ASP A 25 -5.29 7.69 2.15
N GLU A 26 -4.28 8.39 2.66
CA GLU A 26 -3.98 9.78 2.28
C GLU A 26 -3.73 9.93 0.77
N ILE A 27 -3.00 8.99 0.16
CA ILE A 27 -2.73 9.01 -1.29
C ILE A 27 -4.02 8.77 -2.06
N ALA A 28 -4.83 7.81 -1.64
CA ALA A 28 -6.11 7.50 -2.27
C ALA A 28 -7.08 8.68 -2.18
N GLU A 29 -7.16 9.35 -1.03
CA GLU A 29 -7.95 10.57 -0.87
C GLU A 29 -7.51 11.67 -1.85
N ARG A 30 -6.20 11.92 -1.93
CA ARG A 30 -5.64 12.93 -2.86
C ARG A 30 -5.84 12.58 -4.32
N ALA A 31 -5.91 11.29 -4.65
CA ALA A 31 -6.22 10.78 -5.98
C ALA A 31 -7.73 10.83 -6.30
N GLY A 32 -8.57 11.29 -5.36
CA GLY A 32 -10.01 11.38 -5.54
C GLY A 32 -10.77 10.06 -5.34
N VAL A 33 -10.15 9.06 -4.70
CA VAL A 33 -10.81 7.78 -4.40
C VAL A 33 -11.92 8.01 -3.36
N PRO A 34 -13.18 7.64 -3.66
CA PRO A 34 -14.30 7.80 -2.73
C PRO A 34 -14.08 7.06 -1.42
N SER A 35 -14.55 7.61 -0.29
CA SER A 35 -14.39 7.00 1.04
C SER A 35 -14.93 5.57 1.14
N VAL A 36 -15.99 5.23 0.40
CA VAL A 36 -16.53 3.85 0.33
C VAL A 36 -15.52 2.85 -0.25
N GLN A 37 -14.67 3.31 -1.18
CA GLN A 37 -13.58 2.53 -1.77
C GLN A 37 -12.28 2.64 -0.97
N ARG A 38 -12.28 3.35 0.16
CA ARG A 38 -11.17 3.46 1.12
C ARG A 38 -11.43 2.74 2.45
N SER A 39 -12.41 1.83 2.46
CA SER A 39 -12.88 1.13 3.66
C SER A 39 -11.97 -0.01 4.12
N ASP A 40 -11.20 -0.59 3.21
CA ASP A 40 -10.24 -1.65 3.46
C ASP A 40 -8.98 -1.41 2.63
N LEU A 41 -7.82 -1.85 3.12
CA LEU A 41 -6.53 -1.62 2.45
C LEU A 41 -6.49 -2.25 1.05
N GLU A 42 -6.98 -3.47 0.87
CA GLU A 42 -7.00 -4.14 -0.44
C GLU A 42 -7.92 -3.40 -1.41
N ILE A 43 -9.11 -3.01 -0.94
CA ILE A 43 -10.08 -2.24 -1.73
C ILE A 43 -9.46 -0.89 -2.13
N THR A 44 -8.78 -0.23 -1.20
CA THR A 44 -8.10 1.05 -1.44
C THR A 44 -7.01 0.91 -2.50
N LEU A 45 -6.15 -0.11 -2.38
CA LEU A 45 -5.08 -0.39 -3.33
C LEU A 45 -5.62 -0.73 -4.72
N ALA A 46 -6.76 -1.43 -4.81
CA ALA A 46 -7.44 -1.74 -6.06
C ALA A 46 -8.09 -0.49 -6.68
N ALA A 47 -8.62 0.41 -5.87
CA ALA A 47 -9.31 1.61 -6.32
C ALA A 47 -8.37 2.73 -6.79
N LEU A 48 -7.09 2.69 -6.42
CA LEU A 48 -6.11 3.69 -6.84
C LEU A 48 -6.04 3.80 -8.38
N PRO A 49 -6.01 5.02 -8.95
CA PRO A 49 -5.73 5.23 -10.36
C PRO A 49 -4.36 4.69 -10.78
N TRP A 50 -4.22 4.27 -12.03
CA TRP A 50 -3.00 3.57 -12.44
C TRP A 50 -1.68 4.37 -12.26
N PRO A 51 -1.65 5.68 -12.55
CA PRO A 51 -0.49 6.52 -12.27
C PRO A 51 -0.11 6.55 -10.78
N ASP A 52 -1.10 6.58 -9.88
CA ASP A 52 -0.89 6.61 -8.44
C ASP A 52 -0.42 5.28 -7.88
N ARG A 53 -0.87 4.13 -8.44
CA ARG A 53 -0.31 2.82 -8.08
C ARG A 53 1.18 2.75 -8.42
N ARG A 54 1.58 3.17 -9.63
CA ARG A 54 3.01 3.23 -10.02
C ARG A 54 3.80 4.12 -9.08
N ARG A 55 3.28 5.30 -8.76
CA ARG A 55 3.92 6.24 -7.84
C ARG A 55 4.06 5.65 -6.43
N LEU A 56 3.01 5.02 -5.91
CA LEU A 56 3.03 4.35 -4.61
C LEU A 56 4.07 3.22 -4.59
N GLY A 57 4.15 2.40 -5.64
CA GLY A 57 5.16 1.36 -5.77
C GLY A 57 6.59 1.91 -5.67
N LEU A 58 6.88 3.02 -6.35
CA LEU A 58 8.19 3.69 -6.27
C LEU A 58 8.47 4.25 -4.87
N ILE A 59 7.48 4.84 -4.21
CA ILE A 59 7.62 5.37 -2.85
C ILE A 59 7.96 4.24 -1.87
N LEU A 60 7.23 3.13 -1.95
CA LEU A 60 7.46 1.97 -1.09
C LEU A 60 8.83 1.34 -1.37
N GLU A 61 9.23 1.19 -2.63
CA GLU A 61 10.54 0.64 -2.97
C GLU A 61 11.68 1.55 -2.47
N ASN A 62 11.54 2.86 -2.62
CA ASN A 62 12.51 3.81 -2.07
C ASN A 62 12.58 3.72 -0.53
N ALA A 63 11.44 3.56 0.14
CA ALA A 63 11.38 3.35 1.59
C ALA A 63 12.07 2.04 2.00
N ARG A 64 11.91 0.96 1.23
CA ARG A 64 12.56 -0.34 1.46
C ARG A 64 14.08 -0.23 1.42
N VAL A 65 14.60 0.43 0.38
CA VAL A 65 16.04 0.62 0.17
C VAL A 65 16.65 1.55 1.21
N SER A 66 15.91 2.58 1.62
CA SER A 66 16.40 3.60 2.58
C SER A 66 16.18 3.22 4.05
N ALA A 67 15.48 2.12 4.34
CA ALA A 67 15.17 1.71 5.70
C ALA A 67 16.42 1.24 6.46
N MET A 68 16.75 1.96 7.53
CA MET A 68 17.82 1.61 8.49
C MET A 68 17.34 0.60 9.54
N SER A 69 16.02 0.52 9.76
CA SER A 69 15.40 -0.46 10.67
C SER A 69 14.88 -1.66 9.88
N GLU A 70 15.21 -2.87 10.37
CA GLU A 70 14.68 -4.13 9.84
C GLU A 70 13.14 -4.17 9.94
N SER A 71 12.56 -3.68 11.04
CA SER A 71 11.09 -3.67 11.20
C SER A 71 10.38 -2.78 10.18
N VAL A 72 11.02 -1.71 9.73
CA VAL A 72 10.49 -0.84 8.68
C VAL A 72 10.59 -1.55 7.33
N ARG A 73 11.73 -2.20 7.06
CA ARG A 73 11.94 -2.96 5.83
C ARG A 73 10.90 -4.07 5.68
N ASP A 74 10.66 -4.84 6.74
CA ASP A 74 9.67 -5.92 6.76
C ASP A 74 8.26 -5.39 6.50
N ALA A 75 7.86 -4.31 7.17
CA ALA A 75 6.55 -3.70 6.98
C ALA A 75 6.35 -3.21 5.54
N VAL A 76 7.36 -2.57 4.96
CA VAL A 76 7.33 -2.11 3.58
C VAL A 76 7.28 -3.28 2.60
N GLU A 77 8.03 -4.35 2.85
CA GLU A 77 8.00 -5.55 2.01
C GLU A 77 6.64 -6.24 2.03
N VAL A 78 6.00 -6.34 3.19
CA VAL A 78 4.62 -6.84 3.32
C VAL A 78 3.66 -5.98 2.49
N MET A 79 3.76 -4.65 2.58
CA MET A 79 2.91 -3.74 1.80
C MET A 79 3.15 -3.87 0.29
N LEU A 80 4.41 -4.01 -0.14
CA LEU A 80 4.77 -4.20 -1.55
C LEU A 80 4.20 -5.51 -2.12
N ARG A 81 4.29 -6.61 -1.36
CA ARG A 81 3.71 -7.91 -1.76
C ARG A 81 2.19 -7.82 -1.90
N LEU A 82 1.53 -7.22 -0.91
CA LEU A 82 0.08 -7.02 -0.96
C LEU A 82 -0.34 -6.17 -2.18
N ALA A 83 0.34 -5.05 -2.39
CA ALA A 83 0.07 -4.17 -3.54
C ALA A 83 0.28 -4.90 -4.88
N ALA A 84 1.36 -5.67 -5.01
CA ALA A 84 1.62 -6.45 -6.21
C ALA A 84 0.51 -7.48 -6.48
N ASP A 85 0.08 -8.21 -5.46
CA ASP A 85 -0.99 -9.20 -5.58
C ASP A 85 -2.33 -8.56 -5.98
N VAL A 86 -2.68 -7.42 -5.38
CA VAL A 86 -3.90 -6.67 -5.72
C VAL A 86 -3.84 -6.14 -7.14
N TRP A 87 -2.71 -5.56 -7.56
CA TRP A 87 -2.59 -4.94 -8.89
C TRP A 87 -2.45 -5.96 -10.01
N ALA A 88 -1.93 -7.16 -9.73
CA ALA A 88 -1.94 -8.27 -10.67
C ALA A 88 -3.37 -8.73 -11.02
N ARG A 89 -4.30 -8.62 -10.06
CA ARG A 89 -5.72 -8.95 -10.25
C ARG A 89 -6.52 -7.83 -10.92
N THR A 90 -6.01 -6.61 -10.88
CA THR A 90 -6.65 -5.41 -11.44
C THR A 90 -5.70 -4.76 -12.45
N PRO A 91 -5.46 -5.39 -13.61
CA PRO A 91 -4.52 -4.87 -14.60
C PRO A 91 -4.94 -3.47 -15.11
N PRO A 92 -4.00 -2.68 -15.65
CA PRO A 92 -4.35 -1.45 -16.35
C PRO A 92 -5.49 -1.68 -17.34
N PRO A 93 -6.39 -0.70 -17.53
CA PRO A 93 -7.17 -0.67 -18.75
C PRO A 93 -6.18 -0.70 -19.92
N GLY A 94 -6.20 -1.78 -20.71
CA GLY A 94 -5.37 -1.85 -21.90
C GLY A 94 -5.82 -0.78 -22.89
N ASP A 95 -4.93 -0.30 -23.75
CA ASP A 95 -5.24 0.58 -24.88
C ASP A 95 -6.21 -0.05 -25.92
N ASN A 96 -6.82 -1.20 -25.61
CA ASN A 96 -7.64 -2.03 -26.50
C ASN A 96 -9.13 -1.62 -26.53
N ASP A 97 -9.54 -0.55 -25.85
CA ASP A 97 -10.89 0.04 -25.97
C ASP A 97 -10.97 1.04 -27.16
N GLN A 98 -10.26 0.75 -28.25
CA GLN A 98 -10.31 1.49 -29.52
C GLN A 98 -10.66 0.62 -30.73
N GLY A 99 -11.24 -0.58 -30.55
CA GLY A 99 -11.47 -1.50 -31.68
C GLY A 99 -12.68 -2.40 -31.53
N ASN A 100 -13.90 -1.85 -31.54
CA ASN A 100 -15.05 -2.35 -32.34
C ASN A 100 -16.33 -1.62 -31.93
N ALA A 101 -16.52 -0.42 -32.45
CA ALA A 101 -17.84 0.11 -32.73
C ALA A 101 -17.77 0.71 -34.14
N GLN A 102 -17.71 -0.15 -35.14
CA GLN A 102 -17.85 0.24 -36.53
C GLN A 102 -18.78 -0.75 -37.25
N ASP A 103 -19.90 -0.17 -37.70
CA ASP A 103 -21.05 -0.69 -38.48
C ASP A 103 -21.99 -1.72 -37.82
#